data_AF-A0A2X2BTR7-F1
#
_entry.id   AF-A0A2X2BTR7-F1
#
_cell.length_a   1.000
_cell.length_b   1.000
_cell.length_c   1.000
_cell.angle_alpha   90.00
_cell.angle_beta   90.00
_cell.angle_gamma   90.00
#
_symmetry.space_group_name_H-M   'P 1'
#
loop_
_entity.id
_entity.type
_entity.pdbx_description
1 polymer ?
#
loop_
_entity_poly.entity_id
_entity_poly.type
_entity_poly.pdbx_seq_one_letter_code
_entity_poly.pdbx_strand_id
1 'polypeptide(L)' 'MKLFPVISIRWFFGGKGANQAVAAGRCGANITFLACLGNDDIGQSAKTQLITDKIDTDCIELMMMKPRVLR' A
#
# COMPACT_ATOMS: atom_id res chain seq x y z
N MET A 1 -19.23 31.38 13.17
CA MET A 1 -18.30 30.25 12.93
C MET A 1 -18.42 29.88 11.45
N LYS A 2 -17.46 30.28 10.60
CA LYS A 2 -17.50 30.00 9.14
C LYS A 2 -16.86 28.62 8.90
N LEU A 3 -17.64 27.69 8.36
CA LEU A 3 -17.14 26.41 7.86
C LEU A 3 -16.46 26.70 6.51
N PHE A 4 -15.15 26.51 6.41
CA PHE A 4 -14.47 26.57 5.11
C PHE A 4 -14.65 25.22 4.39
N PRO A 5 -15.07 25.20 3.11
CA PRO A 5 -15.25 23.94 2.39
C PRO A 5 -13.91 23.26 2.15
N VAL A 6 -13.86 21.93 2.30
CA VAL A 6 -12.69 21.12 1.91
C VAL A 6 -12.56 21.18 0.39
N ILE A 7 -11.44 21.72 -0.10
CA ILE A 7 -11.22 22.01 -1.53
C ILE A 7 -10.72 20.76 -2.28
N SER A 8 -10.06 19.82 -1.60
CA SER A 8 -9.58 18.57 -2.20
C SER A 8 -9.29 17.51 -1.13
N ILE A 9 -9.59 16.26 -1.46
CA ILE A 9 -9.19 15.07 -0.69
C ILE A 9 -8.24 14.25 -1.56
N ARG A 10 -7.12 13.82 -0.99
CA ARG A 10 -6.16 12.93 -1.64
C ARG A 10 -5.89 11.73 -0.75
N TRP A 11 -5.77 10.57 -1.37
CA TRP A 11 -5.43 9.32 -0.72
C TRP A 11 -3.98 8.98 -1.03
N PHE A 12 -3.25 8.55 0.00
CA PHE A 12 -1.88 8.07 -0.12
C PHE A 12 -1.80 6.69 0.53
N PHE A 13 -1.03 5.79 -0.06
CA PHE A 13 -0.74 4.51 0.57
C PHE A 13 0.16 4.71 1.80
N GLY A 14 0.03 3.81 2.77
CA GLY A 14 0.80 3.87 4.01
C GLY A 14 1.07 2.50 4.58
N GLY A 15 1.65 2.50 5.79
CA GLY A 15 2.11 1.29 6.48
C GLY A 15 3.61 1.34 6.70
N LYS A 16 4.07 1.08 7.93
CA LYS A 16 5.49 1.24 8.29
C LYS A 16 6.40 0.35 7.45
N GLY A 17 5.99 -0.91 7.22
CA GLY A 17 6.74 -1.86 6.38
C GLY A 17 6.74 -1.45 4.91
N ALA A 18 5.58 -1.05 4.37
CA ALA A 18 5.47 -0.59 2.99
C ALA A 18 6.35 0.66 2.73
N ASN A 19 6.34 1.63 3.65
CA ASN A 19 7.17 2.83 3.52
C ASN A 19 8.67 2.52 3.56
N GLN A 20 9.10 1.53 4.36
CA GLN A 20 10.48 1.08 4.38
C GLN A 20 10.88 0.37 3.08
N ALA A 21 10.01 -0.50 2.55
CA ALA A 21 10.24 -1.18 1.28
C ALA A 21 10.36 -0.16 0.13
N VAL A 22 9.48 0.84 0.09
CA VAL A 22 9.54 1.95 -0.89
C VAL A 22 10.83 2.74 -0.78
N ALA A 23 11.23 3.13 0.43
CA ALA A 23 12.49 3.85 0.62
C ALA A 23 13.69 3.02 0.13
N ALA A 24 13.76 1.74 0.50
CA ALA A 24 14.85 0.86 0.12
C ALA A 24 14.89 0.57 -1.40
N GLY A 25 13.75 0.28 -2.03
CA GLY A 25 13.64 0.04 -3.47
C GLY A 25 14.02 1.28 -4.30
N ARG A 26 13.60 2.47 -3.87
CA ARG A 26 14.01 3.74 -4.50
C ARG A 26 15.50 4.03 -4.34
N CYS A 27 16.13 3.57 -3.26
CA CYS A 27 17.58 3.62 -3.07
C CYS A 27 18.34 2.56 -3.88
N GLY A 28 17.65 1.68 -4.62
CA GLY A 28 18.27 0.65 -5.46
C GLY A 28 18.64 -0.64 -4.72
N ALA A 29 18.13 -0.85 -3.51
CA ALA A 29 18.30 -2.12 -2.81
C ALA A 29 17.46 -3.22 -3.48
N ASN A 30 17.94 -4.46 -3.41
CA ASN A 30 17.15 -5.63 -3.83
C ASN A 30 16.20 -6.04 -2.71
N ILE A 31 14.91 -5.77 -2.87
CA ILE A 31 13.89 -5.95 -1.83
C ILE A 31 12.77 -6.86 -2.32
N THR A 32 12.52 -7.93 -1.58
CA THR A 32 11.28 -8.72 -1.67
C THR A 32 10.36 -8.34 -0.51
N PHE A 33 9.12 -7.97 -0.82
CA PHE A 33 8.17 -7.54 0.20
C PHE A 33 7.07 -8.59 0.44
N LEU A 34 7.08 -9.17 1.64
CA LEU A 34 6.08 -10.12 2.10
C LEU A 34 4.90 -9.36 2.73
N ALA A 35 3.72 -9.43 2.10
CA ALA A 35 2.54 -8.74 2.57
C ALA A 35 1.24 -9.38 2.06
N CYS A 36 0.12 -9.01 2.67
CA CYS A 36 -1.21 -9.25 2.11
C CYS A 36 -1.85 -7.90 1.79
N LEU A 37 -2.49 -7.81 0.61
CA LEU A 37 -3.29 -6.67 0.19
C LEU A 37 -4.74 -7.10 0.02
N GLY A 38 -5.66 -6.13 0.06
CA GLY A 38 -7.05 -6.39 -0.30
C GLY A 38 -7.15 -6.82 -1.77
N ASN A 39 -7.98 -7.81 -2.07
CA ASN A 39 -8.32 -8.15 -3.45
C ASN A 39 -9.40 -7.18 -3.99
N ASP A 40 -9.01 -5.90 -4.10
CA ASP A 40 -9.82 -4.78 -4.57
C ASP A 40 -8.94 -3.77 -5.33
N ASP A 41 -9.55 -2.74 -5.92
CA ASP A 41 -8.85 -1.75 -6.74
C ASP A 41 -7.76 -0.99 -5.95
N ILE A 42 -7.96 -0.81 -4.64
CA ILE A 42 -6.99 -0.14 -3.77
C ILE A 42 -5.76 -1.04 -3.58
N GLY A 43 -5.96 -2.33 -3.31
CA GLY A 43 -4.89 -3.31 -3.20
C GLY A 43 -4.13 -3.51 -4.51
N GLN A 44 -4.83 -3.54 -5.66
CA GLN A 44 -4.18 -3.59 -6.98
C GLN A 44 -3.33 -2.33 -7.25
N SER A 45 -3.86 -1.15 -6.92
CA SER A 45 -3.14 0.11 -7.07
C SER A 45 -1.91 0.17 -6.15
N ALA A 46 -2.02 -0.33 -4.92
CA ALA A 46 -0.90 -0.43 -4.00
C ALA A 46 0.19 -1.39 -4.51
N LYS A 47 -0.19 -2.58 -5.04
CA LYS A 47 0.75 -3.53 -5.63
C LYS A 47 1.49 -2.91 -6.83
N THR A 48 0.75 -2.21 -7.70
CA THR A 48 1.31 -1.51 -8.87
C THR A 48 2.30 -0.42 -8.46
N GLN A 49 2.00 0.33 -7.40
CA GLN A 49 2.92 1.34 -6.86
C GLN A 49 4.23 0.69 -6.36
N LEU A 50 4.15 -0.44 -5.64
CA LEU A 50 5.33 -1.16 -5.15
C LEU A 50 6.22 -1.66 -6.29
N ILE A 51 5.63 -2.19 -7.37
CA ILE A 51 6.37 -2.58 -8.59
C ILE A 51 7.09 -1.38 -9.20
N THR A 52 6.41 -0.23 -9.28
CA THR A 52 7.00 1.02 -9.79
C THR A 52 8.18 1.49 -8.94
N ASP A 53 8.11 1.26 -7.62
CA ASP A 53 9.17 1.56 -6.66
C ASP A 53 10.28 0.48 -6.61
N LYS A 54 10.33 -0.42 -7.60
CA LYS A 54 11.35 -1.47 -7.79
C LYS A 54 11.41 -2.50 -6.67
N ILE A 55 10.26 -2.83 -6.10
CA ILE A 55 10.12 -3.86 -5.08
C ILE A 55 9.60 -5.14 -5.74
N ASP A 56 10.19 -6.28 -5.41
CA ASP A 56 9.67 -7.59 -5.79
C ASP A 56 8.39 -7.90 -5.00
N THR A 57 7.32 -8.22 -5.73
CA THR A 57 5.96 -8.41 -5.22
C THR A 57 5.43 -9.83 -5.39
N ASP A 58 6.29 -10.80 -5.72
CA ASP A 58 5.90 -12.20 -5.90
C ASP A 58 5.36 -12.82 -4.60
N CYS A 59 5.85 -12.34 -3.44
CA CYS A 59 5.37 -12.72 -2.12
C CYS A 59 4.17 -11.88 -1.61
N ILE A 60 3.47 -11.15 -2.48
CA ILE A 60 2.26 -10.41 -2.10
C ILE A 60 1.00 -11.19 -2.49
N GLU A 61 0.24 -11.58 -1.48
CA GLU A 61 -1.07 -12.22 -1.64
C GLU A 61 -2.20 -11.18 -1.70
N LEU A 62 -3.09 -11.32 -2.68
CA LEU A 62 -4.34 -10.54 -2.76
C LEU A 62 -5.46 -11.34 -2.10
N MET A 63 -5.88 -10.88 -0.93
CA MET A 63 -6.85 -11.58 -0.10
C MET A 63 -8.21 -10.88 -0.13
N MET A 64 -9.27 -11.65 -0.33
CA MET A 64 -10.64 -11.17 -0.13
C MET A 64 -10.81 -10.75 1.34
N MET A 65 -11.41 -9.57 1.57
CA MET A 65 -11.65 -9.09 2.93
C MET A 65 -12.40 -10.13 3.74
N LYS A 66 -11.75 -10.67 4.78
CA LYS A 66 -12.42 -11.46 5.80
C LYS A 66 -12.97 -10.52 6.87
N PRO A 67 -14.19 -10.77 7.39
CA PRO A 67 -14.71 -10.03 8.53
C PRO A 67 -13.68 -10.07 9.65
N ARG A 68 -13.28 -8.89 10.14
CA ARG A 68 -12.37 -8.81 11.28
C ARG A 68 -13.17 -9.23 12.51
N VAL A 69 -13.06 -10.49 12.90
CA VAL A 69 -13.59 -10.95 14.19
C VAL A 69 -12.74 -10.26 15.25
N LEU A 70 -13.29 -9.23 15.89
CA LEU A 70 -12.68 -8.63 17.06
C LEU A 70 -12.65 -9.73 18.13
N ARG A 71 -11.44 -10.16 18.52
CA ARG A 71 -11.25 -10.99 19.70
C ARG A 71 -11.32 -10.13 20.95
#